data_AF-A0A2N2PEM3-F1
#
_entry.id   AF-A0A2N2PEM3-F1
#
_cell.length_a   1.000
_cell.length_b   1.000
_cell.length_c   1.000
_cell.angle_alpha   90.00
_cell.angle_beta   90.00
_cell.angle_gamma   90.00
#
_symmetry.space_group_name_H-M   'P 1'
#
loop_
_entity.id
_entity.type
_entity.pdbx_description
1 polymer ?
#
loop_
_entity_poly.entity_id
_entity_poly.type
_entity_poly.pdbx_seq_one_letter_code
_entity_poly.pdbx_strand_id
1 'polypeptide(L)'
;MKTKRILVISLFLMLAFVLSSCTGGALQASSWPGINGDGENSYVSHASYVYSLRVKDGTENWRFPSKAEGAKTFFARPLVTDNQILVGDYVNTFYSINPASGVLNWEFTGAANRYIGAAAVGGDLILAPNADYNLYALDFSGNLVWTFKAKQALWSAPVVDGETVYLASMDHFLYALNLKTGEMIWETDLGGAIVYSPSMENGTLFVATLANEVVAVNKTNGSVVWRNPTSQNLWSQPVIKDGIVYYGDHEGKVSAVSAEDGKEKWNYNLGEMVSGAAAIMPDGVVFAGENGKLVGLDFNGELLWTRSTDGKLYTGPVLVDSMLVLGIVQGENLLKSYTFDGNEVWSYKPSK
;
A
#
# COMPACT_ATOMS: atom_id res chain seq x y z
N MET A 1 12.07 -29.15 -56.56
CA MET A 1 10.63 -28.95 -56.24
C MET A 1 10.17 -29.45 -54.86
N LYS A 2 10.95 -30.25 -54.12
CA LYS A 2 10.52 -30.78 -52.80
C LYS A 2 10.74 -29.83 -51.60
N THR A 3 11.68 -28.89 -51.68
CA THR A 3 12.00 -27.96 -50.58
C THR A 3 11.01 -26.80 -50.38
N LYS A 4 10.32 -26.34 -51.44
CA LYS A 4 9.28 -25.30 -51.31
C LYS A 4 7.97 -25.80 -50.70
N ARG A 5 7.65 -27.10 -50.77
CA ARG A 5 6.44 -27.68 -50.14
C ARG A 5 6.61 -27.90 -48.63
N ILE A 6 7.83 -28.18 -48.17
CA ILE A 6 8.13 -28.34 -46.73
C ILE A 6 8.04 -26.98 -46.03
N LEU A 7 8.55 -25.91 -46.65
CA LEU A 7 8.49 -24.55 -46.08
C LEU A 7 7.06 -24.04 -45.88
N VAL A 8 6.14 -24.37 -46.78
CA VAL A 8 4.73 -23.92 -46.72
C VAL A 8 3.93 -24.72 -45.67
N ILE A 9 4.24 -26.01 -45.48
CA ILE A 9 3.61 -26.84 -44.44
C ILE A 9 4.12 -26.44 -43.04
N SER A 10 5.40 -26.09 -42.89
CA SER A 10 5.96 -25.58 -41.64
C SER A 10 5.40 -24.21 -41.24
N LEU A 11 5.12 -23.34 -42.22
CA LEU A 11 4.51 -22.03 -41.98
C LEU A 11 3.04 -22.15 -41.57
N PHE A 12 2.30 -23.14 -42.11
CA PHE A 12 0.90 -23.40 -41.73
C PHE A 12 0.76 -24.08 -40.36
N LEU A 13 1.71 -24.94 -39.97
CA LEU A 13 1.77 -25.53 -38.62
C LEU A 13 2.22 -24.52 -37.56
N MET A 14 3.12 -23.58 -37.88
CA MET A 14 3.40 -22.45 -36.98
C MET A 14 2.20 -21.50 -36.87
N LEU A 15 1.45 -21.22 -37.94
CA LEU A 15 0.24 -20.39 -37.86
C LEU A 15 -0.87 -21.09 -37.05
N ALA A 16 -0.98 -22.42 -37.12
CA ALA A 16 -1.93 -23.19 -36.31
C ALA A 16 -1.54 -23.25 -34.81
N PHE A 17 -0.24 -23.15 -34.48
CA PHE A 17 0.24 -23.00 -33.11
C PHE A 17 0.16 -21.57 -32.56
N VAL A 18 0.07 -20.56 -33.43
CA VAL A 18 -0.17 -19.16 -33.01
C VAL A 18 -1.67 -18.87 -32.82
N LEU A 19 -2.56 -19.73 -33.35
CA LEU A 19 -4.01 -19.61 -33.15
C LEU A 19 -4.57 -20.53 -32.03
N SER A 20 -3.74 -21.40 -31.45
CA SER A 20 -4.11 -22.24 -30.30
C SER A 20 -3.64 -21.69 -28.94
N SER A 21 -3.06 -20.48 -28.88
CA SER A 21 -2.82 -19.77 -27.62
C SER A 21 -4.03 -18.98 -27.12
N CYS A 22 -5.16 -19.00 -27.83
CA CYS A 22 -6.39 -18.32 -27.44
C CYS A 22 -7.46 -19.25 -26.82
N THR A 23 -7.06 -20.35 -26.18
CA THR A 23 -7.93 -20.96 -25.16
C THR A 23 -7.75 -20.20 -23.85
N GLY A 24 -8.44 -19.05 -23.75
CA GLY A 24 -9.11 -18.50 -22.55
C GLY A 24 -8.60 -18.81 -21.13
N GLY A 25 -7.30 -18.93 -20.90
CA GLY A 25 -6.72 -18.69 -19.58
C GLY A 25 -6.61 -17.18 -19.45
N ALA A 26 -7.64 -16.52 -18.89
CA ALA A 26 -7.47 -15.14 -18.48
C ALA A 26 -6.18 -15.08 -17.66
N LEU A 27 -5.18 -14.32 -18.12
CA LEU A 27 -4.06 -13.95 -17.27
C LEU A 27 -4.71 -13.41 -16.00
N GLN A 28 -4.54 -14.11 -14.87
CA GLN A 28 -5.09 -13.64 -13.61
C GLN A 28 -4.49 -12.26 -13.40
N ALA A 29 -5.35 -11.24 -13.35
CA ALA A 29 -4.93 -9.93 -12.91
C ALA A 29 -4.18 -10.12 -11.58
N SER A 30 -3.00 -9.55 -11.47
CA SER A 30 -2.16 -9.66 -10.28
C SER A 30 -1.82 -8.25 -9.84
N SER A 31 -1.95 -8.00 -8.55
CA SER A 31 -1.54 -6.79 -7.87
C SER A 31 -0.89 -7.16 -6.53
N TRP A 32 -0.36 -6.19 -5.81
CA TRP A 32 -0.05 -6.39 -4.39
C TRP A 32 -1.34 -6.19 -3.56
N PRO A 33 -1.62 -7.05 -2.57
CA PRO A 33 -2.81 -6.91 -1.75
C PRO A 33 -2.77 -5.63 -0.90
N GLY A 34 -3.83 -4.82 -0.96
CA GLY A 34 -4.04 -3.74 -0.01
C GLY A 34 -4.96 -4.20 1.11
N ILE A 35 -4.52 -4.13 2.36
CA ILE A 35 -5.28 -4.64 3.52
C ILE A 35 -5.59 -3.51 4.49
N ASN A 36 -6.82 -3.46 4.97
CA ASN A 36 -7.25 -2.63 6.09
C ASN A 36 -8.32 -3.40 6.86
N GLY A 37 -8.74 -2.94 8.02
CA GLY A 37 -9.76 -3.64 8.77
C GLY A 37 -10.34 -2.83 9.91
N ASP A 38 -11.44 -3.35 10.45
CA ASP A 38 -12.06 -2.92 11.69
C ASP A 38 -11.98 -4.07 12.72
N GLY A 39 -12.67 -3.93 13.85
CA GLY A 39 -12.68 -4.96 14.90
C GLY A 39 -13.32 -6.28 14.49
N GLU A 40 -14.06 -6.33 13.38
CA GLU A 40 -14.82 -7.50 12.95
C GLU A 40 -14.33 -8.09 11.63
N ASN A 41 -13.88 -7.24 10.71
CA ASN A 41 -13.61 -7.60 9.32
C ASN A 41 -12.28 -7.02 8.81
N SER A 42 -11.56 -7.84 8.04
CA SER A 42 -10.46 -7.43 7.18
C SER A 42 -10.98 -7.18 5.78
N TYR A 43 -10.68 -6.00 5.23
CA TYR A 43 -11.01 -5.62 3.86
C TYR A 43 -9.75 -5.62 3.01
N VAL A 44 -9.82 -6.33 1.89
CA VAL A 44 -8.64 -6.62 1.08
C VAL A 44 -8.90 -6.29 -0.39
N SER A 45 -8.12 -5.39 -0.96
CA SER A 45 -8.07 -5.19 -2.40
C SER A 45 -6.97 -6.07 -3.01
N HIS A 46 -7.29 -6.90 -4.00
CA HIS A 46 -6.31 -7.67 -4.74
C HIS A 46 -6.87 -8.13 -6.08
N ALA A 47 -6.05 -8.06 -7.13
CA ALA A 47 -6.45 -8.37 -8.49
C ALA A 47 -7.75 -7.61 -8.83
N SER A 48 -8.75 -8.29 -9.36
CA SER A 48 -10.03 -7.68 -9.77
C SER A 48 -11.05 -7.51 -8.65
N TYR A 49 -10.68 -7.70 -7.37
CA TYR A 49 -11.64 -7.75 -6.28
C TYR A 49 -11.25 -6.94 -5.05
N VAL A 50 -12.27 -6.54 -4.31
CA VAL A 50 -12.25 -6.11 -2.91
C VAL A 50 -13.02 -7.16 -2.11
N TYR A 51 -12.40 -7.75 -1.10
CA TYR A 51 -12.99 -8.78 -0.23
C TYR A 51 -13.29 -8.19 1.14
N SER A 52 -14.33 -8.71 1.81
CA SER A 52 -14.49 -8.61 3.26
C SER A 52 -14.39 -10.00 3.87
N LEU A 53 -13.50 -10.17 4.83
CA LEU A 53 -13.25 -11.42 5.54
C LEU A 53 -13.40 -11.20 7.03
N ARG A 54 -14.00 -12.16 7.75
CA ARG A 54 -14.12 -12.08 9.20
C ARG A 54 -12.75 -12.22 9.85
N VAL A 55 -12.42 -11.27 10.72
CA VAL A 55 -11.16 -11.26 11.49
C VAL A 55 -10.99 -12.53 12.31
N LYS A 56 -12.08 -13.07 12.87
CA LYS A 56 -12.01 -14.27 13.74
C LYS A 56 -11.57 -15.57 13.06
N ASP A 57 -11.84 -15.75 11.76
CA ASP A 57 -11.69 -17.06 11.09
C ASP A 57 -11.36 -17.00 9.60
N GLY A 58 -11.18 -15.81 9.01
CA GLY A 58 -10.85 -15.63 7.60
C GLY A 58 -11.97 -15.98 6.63
N THR A 59 -13.19 -16.28 7.11
CA THR A 59 -14.32 -16.57 6.21
C THR A 59 -14.71 -15.32 5.45
N GLU A 60 -14.90 -15.45 4.13
CA GLU A 60 -15.41 -14.37 3.29
C GLU A 60 -16.88 -14.07 3.60
N ASN A 61 -17.16 -12.80 3.90
CA ASN A 61 -18.52 -12.28 4.01
C ASN A 61 -19.09 -11.96 2.61
N TRP A 62 -18.30 -11.23 1.82
CA TRP A 62 -18.67 -10.77 0.48
C TRP A 62 -17.41 -10.38 -0.31
N ARG A 63 -17.57 -10.22 -1.62
CA ARG A 63 -16.58 -9.60 -2.51
C ARG A 63 -17.25 -8.65 -3.51
N PHE A 64 -16.50 -7.62 -3.92
CA PHE A 64 -16.89 -6.63 -4.91
C PHE A 64 -15.83 -6.53 -6.02
N PRO A 65 -16.22 -6.43 -7.30
CA PRO A 65 -17.52 -6.85 -7.83
C PRO A 65 -17.78 -8.34 -7.55
N SER A 66 -19.04 -8.79 -7.65
CA SER A 66 -19.38 -10.21 -7.44
C SER A 66 -18.73 -11.16 -8.45
N LYS A 67 -18.32 -10.63 -9.61
CA LYS A 67 -17.55 -11.30 -10.66
C LYS A 67 -16.54 -10.33 -11.23
N ALA A 68 -15.38 -10.81 -11.67
CA ALA A 68 -14.38 -9.97 -12.32
C ALA A 68 -14.95 -9.23 -13.54
N GLU A 69 -14.63 -7.94 -13.65
CA GLU A 69 -15.17 -7.04 -14.68
C GLU A 69 -14.04 -6.43 -15.51
N GLY A 70 -13.85 -6.94 -16.74
CA GLY A 70 -12.94 -6.34 -17.72
C GLY A 70 -11.52 -6.17 -17.21
N ALA A 71 -10.98 -4.95 -17.32
CA ALA A 71 -9.62 -4.59 -16.90
C ALA A 71 -9.53 -4.12 -15.44
N LYS A 72 -10.63 -4.15 -14.68
CA LYS A 72 -10.69 -3.67 -13.30
C LYS A 72 -9.69 -4.46 -12.43
N THR A 73 -8.76 -3.73 -11.84
CA THR A 73 -7.71 -4.27 -10.96
C THR A 73 -7.47 -3.27 -9.83
N PHE A 74 -7.22 -3.73 -8.61
CA PHE A 74 -7.02 -2.88 -7.45
C PHE A 74 -5.61 -3.03 -6.88
N PHE A 75 -4.94 -1.89 -6.69
CA PHE A 75 -3.62 -1.77 -6.06
C PHE A 75 -3.65 -0.87 -4.83
N ALA A 76 -4.58 0.08 -4.80
CA ALA A 76 -4.80 0.95 -3.65
C ALA A 76 -5.35 0.15 -2.47
N ARG A 77 -4.78 0.39 -1.29
CA ARG A 77 -5.30 -0.14 -0.03
C ARG A 77 -6.67 0.48 0.25
N PRO A 78 -7.69 -0.33 0.62
CA PRO A 78 -9.00 0.20 0.97
C PRO A 78 -8.89 1.06 2.23
N LEU A 79 -9.58 2.20 2.23
CA LEU A 79 -9.83 3.00 3.40
C LEU A 79 -11.19 2.62 3.96
N VAL A 80 -11.26 2.32 5.26
CA VAL A 80 -12.48 1.89 5.93
C VAL A 80 -12.97 3.02 6.83
N THR A 81 -14.26 3.31 6.75
CA THR A 81 -15.01 4.19 7.65
C THR A 81 -16.24 3.43 8.12
N ASP A 82 -16.94 3.94 9.13
CA ASP A 82 -18.13 3.28 9.69
C ASP A 82 -19.19 2.90 8.64
N ASN A 83 -19.31 3.72 7.57
CA ASN A 83 -20.37 3.58 6.58
C ASN A 83 -19.88 3.21 5.19
N GLN A 84 -18.56 3.29 4.92
CA GLN A 84 -18.02 3.17 3.57
C GLN A 84 -16.62 2.57 3.54
N ILE A 85 -16.38 1.71 2.56
CA ILE A 85 -15.06 1.32 2.08
C ILE A 85 -14.76 2.11 0.82
N LEU A 86 -13.63 2.80 0.83
CA LEU A 86 -13.20 3.71 -0.21
C LEU A 86 -11.94 3.19 -0.87
N VAL A 87 -11.98 2.99 -2.19
CA VAL A 87 -10.87 2.37 -2.92
C VAL A 87 -10.92 2.75 -4.39
N GLY A 88 -9.75 3.01 -5.00
CA GLY A 88 -9.63 3.26 -6.43
C GLY A 88 -9.07 2.08 -7.20
N ASP A 89 -9.48 1.94 -8.46
CA ASP A 89 -8.95 0.94 -9.37
C ASP A 89 -7.78 1.44 -10.24
N TYR A 90 -7.17 0.50 -10.95
CA TYR A 90 -6.05 0.72 -11.85
C TYR A 90 -6.48 1.31 -13.21
N VAL A 91 -7.78 1.49 -13.45
CA VAL A 91 -8.28 2.11 -14.67
C VAL A 91 -8.30 3.61 -14.44
N ASN A 92 -9.26 4.08 -13.63
CA ASN A 92 -9.45 5.48 -13.24
C ASN A 92 -10.71 5.73 -12.38
N THR A 93 -11.31 4.70 -11.79
CA THR A 93 -12.55 4.86 -11.02
C THR A 93 -12.30 4.70 -9.53
N PHE A 94 -12.89 5.58 -8.74
CA PHE A 94 -12.88 5.54 -7.29
C PHE A 94 -14.25 5.13 -6.76
N TYR A 95 -14.29 4.16 -5.85
CA TYR A 95 -15.49 3.49 -5.39
C TYR A 95 -15.77 3.78 -3.92
N SER A 96 -17.04 3.91 -3.59
CA SER A 96 -17.55 3.73 -2.23
C SER A 96 -18.43 2.48 -2.17
N ILE A 97 -18.12 1.60 -1.23
CA ILE A 97 -18.77 0.30 -1.07
C ILE A 97 -19.30 0.20 0.36
N ASN A 98 -20.51 -0.31 0.53
CA ASN A 98 -21.10 -0.56 1.83
C ASN A 98 -20.32 -1.67 2.59
N PRO A 99 -19.77 -1.40 3.79
CA PRO A 99 -18.92 -2.36 4.49
C PRO A 99 -19.63 -3.67 4.89
N ALA A 100 -20.93 -3.60 5.19
CA ALA A 100 -21.69 -4.76 5.65
C ALA A 100 -22.10 -5.70 4.51
N SER A 101 -22.37 -5.17 3.32
CA SER A 101 -23.00 -5.91 2.22
C SER A 101 -22.15 -6.06 0.96
N GLY A 102 -21.09 -5.26 0.81
CA GLY A 102 -20.30 -5.21 -0.43
C GLY A 102 -21.02 -4.54 -1.60
N VAL A 103 -22.18 -3.92 -1.36
CA VAL A 103 -22.95 -3.21 -2.38
C VAL A 103 -22.32 -1.84 -2.64
N LEU A 104 -22.24 -1.46 -3.92
CA LEU A 104 -21.77 -0.15 -4.35
C LEU A 104 -22.69 0.97 -3.83
N ASN A 105 -22.12 1.98 -3.18
CA ASN A 105 -22.81 3.21 -2.80
C ASN A 105 -22.76 4.23 -3.95
N TRP A 106 -21.55 4.53 -4.44
CA TRP A 106 -21.31 5.49 -5.51
C TRP A 106 -19.95 5.27 -6.17
N GLU A 107 -19.76 5.89 -7.34
CA GLU A 107 -18.50 5.91 -8.10
C GLU A 107 -18.12 7.35 -8.45
N PHE A 108 -16.82 7.63 -8.41
CA PHE A 108 -16.23 8.84 -8.96
C PHE A 108 -15.35 8.47 -10.16
N THR A 109 -15.69 9.00 -11.33
CA THR A 109 -15.04 8.71 -12.62
C THR A 109 -14.33 9.94 -13.21
N GLY A 110 -14.10 10.97 -12.39
CA GLY A 110 -13.47 12.22 -12.83
C GLY A 110 -11.96 12.14 -13.04
N ALA A 111 -11.30 11.05 -12.63
CA ALA A 111 -9.87 10.87 -12.82
C ALA A 111 -9.51 10.37 -14.23
N ALA A 112 -8.30 10.69 -14.66
CA ALA A 112 -7.78 10.33 -15.98
C ALA A 112 -6.77 9.18 -15.95
N ASN A 113 -6.43 8.66 -14.76
CA ASN A 113 -5.41 7.61 -14.59
C ASN A 113 -5.70 6.75 -13.35
N ARG A 114 -4.86 5.75 -13.14
CA ARG A 114 -4.95 4.76 -12.06
C ARG A 114 -4.84 5.33 -10.66
N TYR A 115 -5.52 4.68 -9.71
CA TYR A 115 -5.31 4.86 -8.28
C TYR A 115 -4.32 3.81 -7.75
N ILE A 116 -3.25 4.29 -7.12
CA ILE A 116 -2.22 3.46 -6.46
C ILE A 116 -2.17 3.77 -4.96
N GLY A 117 -2.18 5.06 -4.61
CA GLY A 117 -2.20 5.49 -3.22
C GLY A 117 -3.54 5.18 -2.57
N ALA A 118 -3.49 4.82 -1.28
CA ALA A 118 -4.70 4.73 -0.47
C ALA A 118 -5.30 6.13 -0.28
N ALA A 119 -6.62 6.21 -0.17
CA ALA A 119 -7.27 7.46 0.24
C ALA A 119 -7.05 7.72 1.74
N ALA A 120 -7.32 8.96 2.15
CA ALA A 120 -7.41 9.36 3.55
C ALA A 120 -8.73 10.10 3.82
N VAL A 121 -9.17 10.13 5.08
CA VAL A 121 -10.28 10.99 5.53
C VAL A 121 -9.73 12.14 6.36
N GLY A 122 -10.23 13.34 6.12
CA GLY A 122 -9.96 14.53 6.92
C GLY A 122 -11.22 15.34 7.10
N GLY A 123 -11.73 15.43 8.33
CA GLY A 123 -13.03 16.07 8.59
C GLY A 123 -14.13 15.42 7.75
N ASP A 124 -14.83 16.23 6.95
CA ASP A 124 -15.93 15.79 6.09
C ASP A 124 -15.49 15.42 4.67
N LEU A 125 -14.17 15.27 4.44
CA LEU A 125 -13.58 15.06 3.11
C LEU A 125 -12.86 13.72 3.00
N ILE A 126 -13.01 13.12 1.83
CA ILE A 126 -12.23 11.99 1.33
C ILE A 126 -11.16 12.54 0.40
N LEU A 127 -9.90 12.21 0.67
CA LEU A 127 -8.73 12.65 -0.09
C LEU A 127 -8.21 11.48 -0.91
N ALA A 128 -8.44 11.50 -2.22
CA ALA A 128 -8.12 10.41 -3.14
C ALA A 128 -6.95 10.80 -4.08
N PRO A 129 -5.71 10.34 -3.81
CA PRO A 129 -4.55 10.61 -4.64
C PRO A 129 -4.58 9.80 -5.94
N ASN A 130 -4.25 10.42 -7.08
CA ASN A 130 -4.28 9.75 -8.38
C ASN A 130 -2.99 9.91 -9.19
N ALA A 131 -2.72 8.95 -10.09
CA ALA A 131 -1.58 8.98 -10.99
C ALA A 131 -1.70 10.02 -12.12
N ASP A 132 -2.82 10.71 -12.26
CA ASP A 132 -3.01 11.87 -13.14
C ASP A 132 -2.52 13.20 -12.53
N TYR A 133 -1.86 13.10 -11.38
CA TYR A 133 -1.19 14.17 -10.63
C TYR A 133 -2.15 14.96 -9.73
N ASN A 134 -3.42 14.56 -9.67
CA ASN A 134 -4.41 15.24 -8.85
C ASN A 134 -4.65 14.51 -7.53
N LEU A 135 -4.72 15.29 -6.45
CA LEU A 135 -5.42 14.93 -5.24
C LEU A 135 -6.86 15.42 -5.37
N TYR A 136 -7.80 14.49 -5.39
CA TYR A 136 -9.22 14.80 -5.41
C TYR A 136 -9.75 14.83 -3.98
N ALA A 137 -10.36 15.93 -3.56
CA ALA A 137 -11.14 15.97 -2.33
C ALA A 137 -12.61 15.82 -2.67
N LEU A 138 -13.22 14.76 -2.15
CA LEU A 138 -14.62 14.42 -2.35
C LEU A 138 -15.37 14.56 -1.03
N ASP A 139 -16.67 14.86 -1.09
CA ASP A 139 -17.54 14.61 0.06
C ASP A 139 -17.85 13.11 0.21
N PHE A 140 -18.49 12.72 1.31
CA PHE A 140 -18.89 11.32 1.54
C PHE A 140 -19.99 10.79 0.59
N SER A 141 -20.54 11.64 -0.27
CA SER A 141 -21.47 11.24 -1.34
C SER A 141 -20.76 11.06 -2.69
N GLY A 142 -19.45 11.27 -2.76
CA GLY A 142 -18.63 11.14 -3.97
C GLY A 142 -18.60 12.40 -4.84
N ASN A 143 -19.14 13.53 -4.38
CA ASN A 143 -19.08 14.78 -5.12
C ASN A 143 -17.72 15.44 -4.97
N LEU A 144 -17.16 15.95 -6.06
CA LEU A 144 -15.92 16.71 -6.05
C LEU A 144 -16.10 18.05 -5.32
N VAL A 145 -15.27 18.29 -4.30
CA VAL A 145 -15.23 19.56 -3.54
C VAL A 145 -14.09 20.44 -4.05
N TRP A 146 -12.86 19.91 -4.09
CA TRP A 146 -11.71 20.62 -4.64
C TRP A 146 -10.68 19.64 -5.23
N THR A 147 -9.74 20.19 -6.01
CA THR A 147 -8.62 19.45 -6.57
C THR A 147 -7.32 20.21 -6.36
N PHE A 148 -6.28 19.50 -5.93
CA PHE A 148 -4.90 19.99 -5.96
C PHE A 148 -4.10 19.22 -7.01
N LYS A 149 -3.31 19.92 -7.83
CA LYS A 149 -2.50 19.31 -8.89
C LYS A 149 -1.01 19.42 -8.57
N ALA A 150 -0.38 18.28 -8.32
CA ALA A 150 1.07 18.13 -8.21
C ALA A 150 1.73 18.09 -9.61
N LYS A 151 3.06 17.96 -9.65
CA LYS A 151 3.83 17.94 -10.90
C LYS A 151 4.03 16.50 -11.42
N GLN A 152 3.81 15.48 -10.59
CA GLN A 152 3.88 14.06 -10.94
C GLN A 152 2.83 13.23 -10.20
N ALA A 153 2.82 11.91 -10.45
CA ALA A 153 1.88 10.96 -9.91
C ALA A 153 1.90 10.90 -8.37
N LEU A 154 0.71 10.71 -7.80
CA LEU A 154 0.50 10.56 -6.37
C LEU A 154 0.25 9.08 -6.05
N TRP A 155 1.25 8.41 -5.49
CA TRP A 155 1.18 6.98 -5.13
C TRP A 155 1.11 6.76 -3.62
N SER A 156 1.31 7.80 -2.83
CA SER A 156 1.29 7.76 -1.38
C SER A 156 -0.10 8.13 -0.84
N ALA A 157 -0.46 7.64 0.35
CA ALA A 157 -1.65 8.11 1.03
C ALA A 157 -1.37 9.47 1.68
N PRO A 158 -2.30 10.44 1.61
CA PRO A 158 -2.18 11.69 2.35
C PRO A 158 -2.24 11.44 3.87
N VAL A 159 -1.57 12.27 4.65
CA VAL A 159 -1.69 12.31 6.12
C VAL A 159 -2.40 13.59 6.51
N VAL A 160 -3.33 13.53 7.47
CA VAL A 160 -4.13 14.69 7.88
C VAL A 160 -3.96 14.93 9.38
N ASP A 161 -3.85 16.19 9.80
CA ASP A 161 -3.71 16.59 11.21
C ASP A 161 -4.84 17.52 11.72
N GLY A 162 -6.04 17.34 11.17
CA GLY A 162 -7.24 18.12 11.48
C GLY A 162 -7.48 19.26 10.50
N GLU A 163 -6.48 20.09 10.23
CA GLU A 163 -6.61 21.25 9.32
C GLU A 163 -5.68 21.18 8.11
N THR A 164 -4.59 20.41 8.19
CA THR A 164 -3.59 20.32 7.12
C THR A 164 -3.57 18.92 6.52
N VAL A 165 -3.43 18.86 5.20
CA VAL A 165 -3.15 17.65 4.42
C VAL A 165 -1.68 17.66 4.04
N TYR A 166 -0.96 16.61 4.41
CA TYR A 166 0.40 16.35 3.99
C TYR A 166 0.41 15.33 2.86
N LEU A 167 0.91 15.74 1.70
CA LEU A 167 0.84 14.96 0.47
C LEU A 167 2.25 14.76 -0.08
N ALA A 168 2.67 13.51 -0.21
CA ALA A 168 3.93 13.12 -0.81
C ALA A 168 3.73 12.80 -2.31
N SER A 169 4.65 13.28 -3.15
CA SER A 169 4.55 13.17 -4.59
C SER A 169 5.80 12.58 -5.24
N MET A 170 5.62 11.96 -6.40
CA MET A 170 6.74 11.46 -7.22
C MET A 170 7.57 12.57 -7.86
N ASP A 171 7.17 13.84 -7.73
CA ASP A 171 7.94 15.01 -8.20
C ASP A 171 8.99 15.49 -7.19
N HIS A 172 9.20 14.71 -6.12
CA HIS A 172 10.16 14.94 -5.04
C HIS A 172 9.68 15.89 -3.95
N PHE A 173 8.48 16.46 -4.09
CA PHE A 173 7.95 17.40 -3.11
C PHE A 173 7.07 16.70 -2.07
N LEU A 174 7.24 17.15 -0.83
CA LEU A 174 6.23 17.03 0.22
C LEU A 174 5.44 18.35 0.26
N TYR A 175 4.13 18.25 0.16
CA TYR A 175 3.21 19.38 0.19
C TYR A 175 2.46 19.42 1.52
N ALA A 176 2.19 20.62 2.03
CA ALA A 176 1.12 20.85 2.99
C ALA A 176 0.03 21.70 2.35
N LEU A 177 -1.21 21.24 2.46
CA LEU A 177 -2.39 21.88 1.90
C LEU A 177 -3.39 22.17 3.00
N ASN A 178 -4.14 23.26 2.87
CA ASN A 178 -5.31 23.49 3.70
C ASN A 178 -6.37 22.43 3.38
N LEU A 179 -6.83 21.68 4.38
CA LEU A 179 -7.78 20.60 4.20
C LEU A 179 -9.10 21.06 3.56
N LYS A 180 -9.59 22.25 3.92
CA LYS A 180 -10.90 22.73 3.46
C LYS A 180 -10.85 23.31 2.04
N THR A 181 -9.75 23.97 1.67
CA THR A 181 -9.66 24.70 0.40
C THR A 181 -8.78 24.01 -0.64
N GLY A 182 -7.90 23.09 -0.24
CA GLY A 182 -6.88 22.50 -1.10
C GLY A 182 -5.73 23.46 -1.44
N GLU A 183 -5.71 24.66 -0.87
CA GLU A 183 -4.67 25.65 -1.11
C GLU A 183 -3.34 25.22 -0.46
N MET A 184 -2.25 25.36 -1.21
CA MET A 184 -0.92 25.03 -0.72
C MET A 184 -0.46 26.01 0.36
N ILE A 185 -0.09 25.48 1.51
CA ILE A 185 0.50 26.19 2.65
C ILE A 185 2.03 26.27 2.45
N TRP A 186 2.66 25.12 2.17
CA TRP A 186 4.08 25.02 1.86
C TRP A 186 4.37 23.81 0.96
N GLU A 187 5.51 23.84 0.26
CA GLU A 187 6.11 22.69 -0.42
C GLU A 187 7.59 22.60 -0.06
N THR A 188 8.12 21.38 0.06
CA THR A 188 9.53 21.13 0.33
C THR A 188 10.07 20.10 -0.66
N ASP A 189 11.07 20.47 -1.45
CA ASP A 189 11.80 19.54 -2.29
C ASP A 189 12.71 18.66 -1.42
N LEU A 190 12.45 17.34 -1.43
CA LEU A 190 13.24 16.36 -0.70
C LEU A 190 14.30 15.67 -1.56
N GLY A 191 14.42 16.04 -2.83
CA GLY A 191 15.50 15.62 -3.74
C GLY A 191 15.29 14.29 -4.46
N GLY A 192 14.28 13.51 -4.06
CA GLY A 192 13.91 12.26 -4.72
C GLY A 192 12.43 11.95 -4.59
N ALA A 193 11.91 11.17 -5.55
CA ALA A 193 10.49 10.81 -5.59
C ALA A 193 10.02 10.16 -4.28
N ILE A 194 8.78 10.43 -3.90
CA ILE A 194 8.20 9.93 -2.67
C ILE A 194 6.99 9.09 -3.04
N VAL A 195 7.10 7.77 -2.86
CA VAL A 195 6.02 6.83 -3.21
C VAL A 195 5.35 6.20 -1.99
N TYR A 196 5.95 6.35 -0.81
CA TYR A 196 5.35 5.90 0.45
C TYR A 196 4.72 7.06 1.21
N SER A 197 3.71 6.73 2.00
CA SER A 197 3.01 7.70 2.85
C SER A 197 3.95 8.20 3.96
N PRO A 198 3.93 9.50 4.30
CA PRO A 198 4.61 9.99 5.49
C PRO A 198 4.08 9.29 6.75
N SER A 199 4.92 9.15 7.77
CA SER A 199 4.46 8.95 9.14
C SER A 199 4.59 10.25 9.92
N MET A 200 3.82 10.41 11.00
CA MET A 200 3.74 11.66 11.75
C MET A 200 3.68 11.41 13.25
N GLU A 201 4.52 12.12 14.01
CA GLU A 201 4.46 12.15 15.48
C GLU A 201 4.96 13.51 15.97
N ASN A 202 4.33 14.07 17.01
CA ASN A 202 4.82 15.26 17.73
C ASN A 202 5.23 16.47 16.86
N GLY A 203 4.52 16.73 15.76
CA GLY A 203 4.80 17.88 14.89
C GLY A 203 5.83 17.64 13.79
N THR A 204 6.30 16.40 13.63
CA THR A 204 7.29 16.02 12.62
C THR A 204 6.71 14.96 11.69
N LEU A 205 6.97 15.12 10.39
CA LEU A 205 6.69 14.14 9.34
C LEU A 205 7.97 13.39 9.02
N PHE A 206 7.90 12.07 8.89
CA PHE A 206 9.01 11.22 8.49
C PHE A 206 8.73 10.61 7.13
N VAL A 207 9.64 10.81 6.19
CA VAL A 207 9.45 10.48 4.78
C VAL A 207 10.64 9.71 4.25
N ALA A 208 10.39 8.56 3.62
CA ALA A 208 11.41 7.86 2.83
C ALA A 208 11.35 8.34 1.38
N THR A 209 12.51 8.71 0.83
CA THR A 209 12.62 9.18 -0.56
C THR A 209 13.40 8.18 -1.40
N LEU A 210 13.19 8.21 -2.72
CA LEU A 210 14.01 7.46 -3.69
C LEU A 210 15.42 8.04 -3.88
N ALA A 211 15.80 9.05 -3.10
CA ALA A 211 17.20 9.50 -2.96
C ALA A 211 17.96 8.72 -1.87
N ASN A 212 17.39 7.59 -1.40
CA ASN A 212 17.97 6.69 -0.41
C ASN A 212 18.20 7.37 0.93
N GLU A 213 17.16 8.02 1.45
CA GLU A 213 17.19 8.63 2.77
C GLU A 213 15.82 8.65 3.43
N VAL A 214 15.83 8.66 4.77
CA VAL A 214 14.69 9.07 5.58
C VAL A 214 14.90 10.52 5.99
N VAL A 215 13.87 11.35 5.80
CA VAL A 215 13.91 12.78 6.09
C VAL A 215 12.85 13.11 7.13
N ALA A 216 13.24 13.81 8.19
CA ALA A 216 12.30 14.43 9.11
C ALA A 216 12.01 15.87 8.68
N VAL A 217 10.73 16.22 8.60
CA VAL A 217 10.25 17.52 8.15
C VAL A 217 9.32 18.10 9.21
N ASN A 218 9.54 19.36 9.59
CA ASN A 218 8.65 20.06 10.50
C ASN A 218 7.29 20.30 9.80
N LYS A 219 6.21 19.77 10.38
CA LYS A 219 4.89 19.78 9.74
C LYS A 219 4.31 21.20 9.57
N THR A 220 4.78 22.17 10.35
CA THR A 220 4.22 23.52 10.41
C THR A 220 4.72 24.38 9.25
N ASN A 221 5.99 24.25 8.87
CA ASN A 221 6.64 25.14 7.91
C ASN A 221 7.41 24.41 6.80
N GLY A 222 7.42 23.07 6.79
CA GLY A 222 8.12 22.28 5.79
C GLY A 222 9.64 22.24 5.93
N SER A 223 10.23 22.84 6.98
CA SER A 223 11.69 22.84 7.14
C SER A 223 12.20 21.44 7.47
N VAL A 224 13.27 21.01 6.81
CA VAL A 224 13.97 19.76 7.13
C VAL A 224 14.59 19.87 8.53
N VAL A 225 14.27 18.92 9.41
CA VAL A 225 14.83 18.80 10.76
C VAL A 225 16.14 18.02 10.70
N TRP A 226 16.12 16.85 10.06
CA TRP A 226 17.30 16.02 9.82
C TRP A 226 17.12 15.14 8.59
N ARG A 227 18.25 14.62 8.08
CA ARG A 227 18.32 13.64 7.00
C ARG A 227 19.14 12.44 7.47
N ASN A 228 18.66 11.24 7.20
CA ASN A 228 19.36 9.99 7.46
C ASN A 228 19.56 9.24 6.13
N PRO A 229 20.74 9.39 5.50
CA PRO A 229 21.03 8.71 4.25
C PRO A 229 21.35 7.22 4.46
N THR A 230 20.92 6.39 3.52
CA THR A 230 21.23 4.96 3.42
C THR A 230 22.03 4.68 2.16
N SER A 231 22.88 3.65 2.19
CA SER A 231 23.60 3.20 0.99
C SER A 231 22.72 2.40 0.02
N GLN A 232 21.51 2.05 0.45
CA GLN A 232 20.60 1.16 -0.24
C GLN A 232 19.24 1.81 -0.48
N ASN A 233 18.52 1.30 -1.47
CA ASN A 233 17.17 1.75 -1.79
C ASN A 233 16.21 1.47 -0.63
N LEU A 234 15.35 2.44 -0.34
CA LEU A 234 14.32 2.33 0.67
C LEU A 234 13.01 1.91 0.01
N TRP A 235 12.72 0.61 0.06
CA TRP A 235 11.43 0.02 -0.35
C TRP A 235 10.50 -0.31 0.84
N SER A 236 10.64 0.47 1.90
CA SER A 236 9.78 0.41 3.08
C SER A 236 9.22 1.78 3.45
N GLN A 237 8.01 1.80 3.98
CA GLN A 237 7.42 3.01 4.55
C GLN A 237 7.95 3.17 5.99
N PRO A 238 8.47 4.35 6.39
CA PRO A 238 8.90 4.58 7.75
C PRO A 238 7.69 4.60 8.68
N VAL A 239 7.75 3.86 9.78
CA VAL A 239 6.74 3.88 10.85
C VAL A 239 7.34 4.47 12.12
N ILE A 240 6.52 5.16 12.90
CA ILE A 240 6.95 5.87 14.11
C ILE A 240 6.17 5.37 15.32
N LYS A 241 6.87 5.16 16.43
CA LYS A 241 6.25 4.95 17.75
C LYS A 241 7.18 5.46 18.84
N ASP A 242 6.61 6.25 19.75
CA ASP A 242 7.24 6.66 21.00
C ASP A 242 8.64 7.26 20.77
N GLY A 243 8.78 8.11 19.74
CA GLY A 243 10.03 8.77 19.38
C GLY A 243 11.06 7.89 18.67
N ILE A 244 10.67 6.73 18.13
CA ILE A 244 11.53 5.84 17.34
C ILE A 244 10.94 5.62 15.95
N VAL A 245 11.71 5.95 14.92
CA VAL A 245 11.37 5.72 13.51
C VAL A 245 12.00 4.41 13.07
N TYR A 246 11.19 3.54 12.50
CA TYR A 246 11.55 2.21 12.02
C TYR A 246 11.40 2.16 10.50
N TYR A 247 12.42 1.65 9.82
CA TYR A 247 12.40 1.42 8.38
C TYR A 247 13.39 0.31 8.01
N GLY A 248 13.23 -0.24 6.81
CA GLY A 248 14.13 -1.22 6.25
C GLY A 248 14.59 -0.89 4.83
N ASP A 249 15.69 -1.52 4.42
CA ASP A 249 16.27 -1.31 3.10
C ASP A 249 16.26 -2.58 2.22
N HIS A 250 16.73 -2.40 0.98
CA HIS A 250 16.81 -3.46 -0.03
C HIS A 250 17.75 -4.62 0.31
N GLU A 251 18.74 -4.42 1.17
CA GLU A 251 19.68 -5.48 1.57
C GLU A 251 19.23 -6.19 2.86
N GLY A 252 18.08 -5.80 3.40
CA GLY A 252 17.48 -6.41 4.58
C GLY A 252 17.93 -5.78 5.89
N LYS A 253 18.61 -4.63 5.87
CA LYS A 253 18.88 -3.90 7.10
C LYS A 253 17.60 -3.21 7.56
N VAL A 254 17.11 -3.62 8.72
CA VAL A 254 16.14 -2.87 9.51
C VAL A 254 16.90 -1.89 10.39
N SER A 255 16.45 -0.63 10.43
CA SER A 255 17.01 0.43 11.26
C SER A 255 15.95 1.02 12.16
N ALA A 256 16.31 1.27 13.41
CA ALA A 256 15.55 2.08 14.34
C ALA A 256 16.35 3.34 14.66
N VAL A 257 15.79 4.50 14.35
CA VAL A 257 16.44 5.79 14.56
C VAL A 257 15.61 6.67 15.48
N SER A 258 16.27 7.57 16.21
CA SER A 258 15.62 8.59 17.00
C SER A 258 14.81 9.54 16.12
N ALA A 259 13.55 9.78 16.49
CA ALA A 259 12.68 10.75 15.84
C ALA A 259 13.21 12.20 15.94
N GLU A 260 13.95 12.49 17.02
CA GLU A 260 14.44 13.84 17.33
C GLU A 260 15.61 14.25 16.42
N ASP A 261 16.58 13.36 16.20
CA ASP A 261 17.86 13.70 15.57
C ASP A 261 18.32 12.70 14.50
N GLY A 262 17.52 11.68 14.20
CA GLY A 262 17.80 10.70 13.15
C GLY A 262 18.97 9.76 13.47
N LYS A 263 19.49 9.74 14.71
CA LYS A 263 20.59 8.83 15.08
C LYS A 263 20.10 7.40 15.25
N GLU A 264 20.86 6.45 14.74
CA GLU A 264 20.59 5.02 14.90
C GLU A 264 20.62 4.64 16.39
N LYS A 265 19.54 4.01 16.84
CA LYS A 265 19.42 3.37 18.16
C LYS A 265 19.86 1.92 18.09
N TRP A 266 19.38 1.20 17.06
CA TRP A 266 19.77 -0.16 16.76
C TRP A 266 19.50 -0.50 15.28
N ASN A 267 20.09 -1.59 14.82
CA ASN A 267 19.78 -2.19 13.53
C ASN A 267 19.69 -3.72 13.65
N TYR A 268 19.00 -4.34 12.70
CA TYR A 268 18.85 -5.79 12.59
C TYR A 268 18.96 -6.22 11.13
N ASN A 269 19.65 -7.32 10.84
CA ASN A 269 19.72 -7.85 9.47
C ASN A 269 18.68 -8.95 9.25
N LEU A 270 17.61 -8.61 8.53
CA LEU A 270 16.57 -9.54 8.11
C LEU A 270 17.10 -10.54 7.06
N GLY A 271 18.13 -10.18 6.29
CA GLY A 271 18.80 -11.04 5.31
C GLY A 271 18.13 -11.12 3.93
N GLU A 272 17.07 -10.33 3.71
CA GLU A 272 16.44 -10.10 2.41
C GLU A 272 15.73 -8.73 2.42
N MET A 273 15.47 -8.18 1.23
CA MET A 273 14.80 -6.88 1.05
C MET A 273 13.59 -6.74 1.98
N VAL A 274 13.58 -5.69 2.79
CA VAL A 274 12.43 -5.34 3.63
C VAL A 274 11.35 -4.70 2.76
N SER A 275 10.10 -5.15 2.89
CA SER A 275 8.98 -4.72 2.06
C SER A 275 7.87 -4.01 2.85
N GLY A 276 7.40 -2.89 2.31
CA GLY A 276 6.25 -2.16 2.84
C GLY A 276 6.46 -1.54 4.23
N ALA A 277 5.36 -1.27 4.94
CA ALA A 277 5.41 -0.71 6.30
C ALA A 277 5.55 -1.82 7.36
N ALA A 278 6.34 -1.61 8.40
CA ALA A 278 6.35 -2.51 9.56
C ALA A 278 5.03 -2.40 10.35
N ALA A 279 4.62 -3.48 11.02
CA ALA A 279 3.52 -3.44 11.98
C ALA A 279 4.06 -3.19 13.38
N ILE A 280 3.43 -2.28 14.10
CA ILE A 280 3.70 -2.05 15.51
C ILE A 280 2.86 -3.03 16.34
N MET A 281 3.52 -3.84 17.17
CA MET A 281 2.90 -4.70 18.18
C MET A 281 2.93 -4.02 19.57
N PRO A 282 2.19 -4.53 20.57
CA PRO A 282 2.27 -4.02 21.94
C PRO A 282 3.67 -4.03 22.54
N ASP A 283 4.49 -5.02 22.18
CA ASP A 283 5.81 -5.31 22.74
C ASP A 283 6.95 -5.17 21.73
N GLY A 284 6.66 -4.72 20.50
CA GLY A 284 7.67 -4.66 19.46
C GLY A 284 7.20 -4.22 18.09
N VAL A 285 7.96 -4.61 17.07
CA VAL A 285 7.76 -4.28 15.66
C VAL A 285 7.98 -5.51 14.78
N VAL A 286 7.14 -5.67 13.76
CA VAL A 286 7.24 -6.78 12.80
C VAL A 286 7.54 -6.26 11.41
N PHE A 287 8.59 -6.80 10.83
CA PHE A 287 9.00 -6.53 9.45
C PHE A 287 8.74 -7.74 8.56
N ALA A 288 8.37 -7.48 7.31
CA ALA A 288 8.31 -8.46 6.26
C ALA A 288 9.50 -8.30 5.31
N GLY A 289 10.05 -9.44 4.89
CA GLY A 289 10.97 -9.55 3.78
C GLY A 289 10.25 -10.01 2.51
N GLU A 290 10.75 -9.58 1.35
CA GLU A 290 10.07 -9.83 0.06
C GLU A 290 9.81 -11.31 -0.19
N ASN A 291 10.70 -12.24 0.20
CA ASN A 291 10.54 -13.67 -0.09
C ASN A 291 9.75 -14.42 0.99
N GLY A 292 8.97 -13.71 1.80
CA GLY A 292 8.04 -14.33 2.73
C GLY A 292 8.53 -14.41 4.15
N LYS A 293 9.73 -13.91 4.48
CA LYS A 293 10.21 -13.91 5.86
C LYS A 293 9.49 -12.85 6.69
N LEU A 294 9.14 -13.19 7.91
CA LEU A 294 8.66 -12.25 8.93
C LEU A 294 9.60 -12.29 10.12
N VAL A 295 9.93 -11.11 10.65
CA VAL A 295 10.75 -10.97 11.84
C VAL A 295 10.03 -10.05 12.82
N GLY A 296 9.67 -10.59 13.99
CA GLY A 296 9.22 -9.82 15.14
C GLY A 296 10.40 -9.48 16.03
N LEU A 297 10.60 -8.19 16.29
CA LEU A 297 11.64 -7.64 17.15
C LEU A 297 10.98 -6.89 18.30
N ASP A 298 11.58 -6.89 19.49
CA ASP A 298 11.17 -5.98 20.56
C ASP A 298 11.60 -4.54 20.23
N PHE A 299 11.22 -3.57 21.07
CA PHE A 299 11.61 -2.16 20.84
C PHE A 299 13.11 -1.87 21.02
N ASN A 300 13.89 -2.82 21.55
CA ASN A 300 15.35 -2.75 21.66
C ASN A 300 16.07 -3.41 20.48
N GLY A 301 15.33 -4.01 19.54
CA GLY A 301 15.87 -4.71 18.38
C GLY A 301 16.24 -6.18 18.64
N GLU A 302 15.83 -6.74 19.78
CA GLU A 302 16.02 -8.15 20.10
C GLU A 302 14.98 -9.02 19.40
N LEU A 303 15.42 -10.17 18.89
CA LEU A 303 14.54 -11.08 18.16
C LEU A 303 13.52 -11.74 19.11
N LEU A 304 12.23 -11.49 18.87
CA LEU A 304 11.14 -12.19 19.53
C LEU A 304 10.82 -13.50 18.80
N TRP A 305 10.64 -13.43 17.47
CA TRP A 305 10.31 -14.61 16.66
C TRP A 305 10.58 -14.39 15.17
N THR A 306 10.61 -15.50 14.42
CA THR A 306 10.64 -15.51 12.96
C THR A 306 9.58 -16.45 12.41
N ARG A 307 8.96 -16.08 11.28
CA ARG A 307 8.07 -16.93 10.50
C ARG A 307 8.39 -16.81 9.01
N SER A 308 7.83 -17.71 8.21
CA SER A 308 7.96 -17.66 6.76
C SER A 308 6.66 -18.06 6.08
N THR A 309 6.38 -17.44 4.94
CA THR A 309 5.29 -17.80 4.02
C THR A 309 5.83 -18.48 2.77
N ASP A 310 4.96 -19.16 2.04
CA ASP A 310 5.22 -19.90 0.80
C ASP A 310 5.15 -19.02 -0.47
N GLY A 311 5.09 -17.70 -0.29
CA GLY A 311 5.01 -16.72 -1.36
C GLY A 311 5.65 -15.40 -0.96
N LYS A 312 5.58 -14.42 -1.86
CA LYS A 312 6.18 -13.10 -1.70
C LYS A 312 5.30 -12.14 -0.90
N LEU A 313 5.95 -11.26 -0.15
CA LEU A 313 5.31 -10.17 0.58
C LEU A 313 5.75 -8.84 -0.05
N TYR A 314 4.90 -8.25 -0.89
CA TYR A 314 5.18 -6.93 -1.48
C TYR A 314 4.72 -5.77 -0.59
N THR A 315 3.90 -6.08 0.41
CA THR A 315 3.46 -5.15 1.45
C THR A 315 3.81 -5.74 2.81
N GLY A 316 4.04 -4.88 3.79
CA GLY A 316 4.27 -5.33 5.16
C GLY A 316 2.99 -5.79 5.87
N PRO A 317 3.13 -6.36 7.07
CA PRO A 317 2.00 -6.79 7.90
C PRO A 317 1.09 -5.61 8.23
N VAL A 318 -0.23 -5.86 8.22
CA VAL A 318 -1.24 -4.88 8.63
C VAL A 318 -1.86 -5.34 9.94
N LEU A 319 -1.94 -4.42 10.89
CA LEU A 319 -2.66 -4.65 12.14
C LEU A 319 -4.16 -4.56 11.88
N VAL A 320 -4.90 -5.62 12.20
CA VAL A 320 -6.37 -5.62 12.24
C VAL A 320 -6.80 -6.20 13.59
N ASP A 321 -7.36 -5.34 14.44
CA ASP A 321 -7.65 -5.63 15.84
C ASP A 321 -6.41 -6.16 16.60
N SER A 322 -6.46 -7.37 17.17
CA SER A 322 -5.33 -7.98 17.88
C SER A 322 -4.51 -8.95 17.00
N MET A 323 -4.54 -8.78 15.68
CA MET A 323 -3.89 -9.70 14.73
C MET A 323 -3.09 -8.98 13.66
N LEU A 324 -2.04 -9.66 13.20
CA LEU A 324 -1.27 -9.31 12.02
C LEU A 324 -1.89 -10.02 10.82
N VAL A 325 -2.23 -9.29 9.77
CA VAL A 325 -2.75 -9.84 8.51
C VAL A 325 -1.75 -9.55 7.39
N LEU A 326 -1.41 -10.58 6.61
CA LEU A 326 -0.43 -10.52 5.53
C LEU A 326 -1.08 -10.72 4.18
N GLY A 327 -0.63 -9.94 3.19
CA GLY A 327 -0.91 -10.17 1.78
C GLY A 327 0.20 -10.97 1.13
N ILE A 328 -0.12 -12.14 0.59
CA ILE A 328 0.85 -13.05 -0.03
C ILE A 328 0.59 -13.10 -1.53
N VAL A 329 1.63 -12.85 -2.31
CA VAL A 329 1.63 -12.91 -3.77
C VAL A 329 2.41 -14.14 -4.21
N GLN A 330 1.94 -14.84 -5.26
CA GLN A 330 2.57 -16.08 -5.76
C GLN A 330 2.67 -17.22 -4.72
N GLY A 331 1.90 -17.17 -3.62
CA GLY A 331 1.75 -18.26 -2.65
C GLY A 331 0.45 -19.05 -2.84
N GLU A 332 0.25 -20.10 -2.05
CA GLU A 332 -0.97 -20.92 -2.09
C GLU A 332 -2.21 -20.18 -1.59
N ASN A 333 -2.02 -19.29 -0.62
CA ASN A 333 -3.04 -18.48 0.03
C ASN A 333 -2.82 -17.01 -0.31
N LEU A 334 -3.90 -16.26 -0.48
CA LEU A 334 -3.83 -14.80 -0.65
C LEU A 334 -3.50 -14.11 0.66
N LEU A 335 -4.03 -14.62 1.78
CA LEU A 335 -3.84 -14.04 3.09
C LEU A 335 -3.50 -15.09 4.13
N LYS A 336 -2.76 -14.65 5.13
CA LYS A 336 -2.57 -15.34 6.41
C LYS A 336 -2.68 -14.35 7.55
N SER A 337 -3.22 -14.79 8.67
CA SER A 337 -3.23 -14.02 9.91
C SER A 337 -2.40 -14.67 10.99
N TYR A 338 -1.83 -13.84 11.86
CA TYR A 338 -0.98 -14.24 12.96
C TYR A 338 -1.35 -13.49 14.23
N THR A 339 -1.18 -14.14 15.38
CA THR A 339 -1.11 -13.44 16.68
C THR A 339 0.19 -12.63 16.77
N PHE A 340 0.31 -11.75 17.76
CA PHE A 340 1.57 -11.01 18.01
C PHE A 340 2.75 -11.90 18.39
N ASP A 341 2.49 -13.10 18.90
CA ASP A 341 3.53 -14.12 19.15
C ASP A 341 3.95 -14.88 17.87
N GLY A 342 3.41 -14.48 16.72
CA GLY A 342 3.71 -15.07 15.42
C GLY A 342 2.99 -16.41 15.17
N ASN A 343 1.94 -16.76 15.90
CA ASN A 343 1.21 -18.00 15.65
C ASN A 343 0.14 -17.80 14.59
N GLU A 344 0.13 -18.63 13.54
CA GLU A 344 -0.89 -18.55 12.49
C GLU A 344 -2.28 -18.85 13.07
N VAL A 345 -3.27 -18.01 12.74
CA VAL A 345 -4.66 -18.17 13.22
C VAL A 345 -5.55 -18.70 12.10
N TRP A 346 -5.49 -18.09 10.92
CA TRP A 346 -6.21 -18.54 9.73
C TRP A 346 -5.46 -18.18 8.45
N SER A 347 -5.85 -18.83 7.36
CA SER A 347 -5.41 -18.51 6.00
C SER A 347 -6.61 -18.43 5.07
N TYR A 348 -6.50 -17.61 4.03
CA TYR A 348 -7.58 -17.41 3.06
C TYR A 348 -7.06 -17.55 1.63
N LYS A 349 -7.80 -18.36 0.86
CA LYS A 349 -7.61 -18.57 -0.56
C LYS A 349 -8.91 -18.25 -1.29
N PRO A 350 -8.94 -17.22 -2.15
CA PRO A 350 -10.13 -16.93 -2.94
C PRO A 350 -10.55 -18.13 -3.77
N SER A 351 -11.86 -18.36 -3.84
CA SER A 351 -12.44 -19.25 -4.85
C SER A 351 -12.10 -18.73 -6.26
N LYS A 352 -11.85 -19.66 -7.19
CA LYS A 352 -11.56 -19.37 -8.60
C LYS A 352 -12.69 -18.62 -9.29
#